data_AF-T1PNF2-F1
#
_entry.id   AF-T1PNF2-F1
#
_cell.length_a   1.000
_cell.length_b   1.000
_cell.length_c   1.000
_cell.angle_alpha   90.00
_cell.angle_beta   90.00
_cell.angle_gamma   90.00
#
_symmetry.space_group_name_H-M   'P 1'
#
loop_
_entity.id
_entity.type
_entity.pdbx_description
1 polymer ?
#
loop_
_entity_poly.entity_id
_entity_poly.type
_entity_poly.pdbx_seq_one_letter_code
_entity_poly.pdbx_strand_id
1 'polypeptide(L)'
;MSRKDFQNEVVSFIEKVSQKITKVQEKYKDHPKLGHEVERLTEGQIRTFMRWVNDKYNRAVTEPGTAVGAVAAQSIGEPGTQMTLKTFHFAGVASMNITQGVPRIVEIINATKTISTPIITAEIANNTSMEFARKVKSRIEKTTLGEISSYIEEVYKLDDCYLVINLDLNRIK
;
A
#
# COMPACT_ATOMS: atom_id res chain seq x y z
N MET A 1 -14.48 12.89 -3.13
CA MET A 1 -15.87 12.42 -2.91
C MET A 1 -16.82 13.47 -3.47
N SER A 2 -17.65 13.10 -4.45
CA SER A 2 -18.65 14.00 -5.01
C SER A 2 -19.79 14.23 -4.02
N ARG A 3 -20.51 15.34 -4.14
CA ARG A 3 -21.73 15.60 -3.35
C ARG A 3 -22.77 14.49 -3.53
N LYS A 4 -22.85 13.90 -4.72
CA LYS A 4 -23.74 12.76 -5.01
C LYS A 4 -23.32 11.50 -4.24
N ASP A 5 -22.02 11.24 -4.18
CA ASP A 5 -21.49 10.08 -3.44
C ASP A 5 -21.83 10.20 -1.95
N PHE A 6 -21.63 11.38 -1.36
CA PHE A 6 -21.98 11.64 0.03
C PHE A 6 -23.49 11.48 0.30
N GLN A 7 -24.35 11.95 -0.60
CA GLN A 7 -25.79 11.75 -0.48
C GLN A 7 -26.15 10.26 -0.49
N ASN A 8 -25.55 9.49 -1.39
CA ASN A 8 -25.76 8.04 -1.46
C ASN A 8 -25.29 7.33 -0.18
N GLU A 9 -24.16 7.74 0.40
CA GLU A 9 -23.67 7.21 1.67
C GLU A 9 -24.63 7.51 2.84
N VAL A 10 -25.15 8.74 2.91
CA VAL A 10 -26.13 9.14 3.94
C VAL A 10 -27.41 8.33 3.80
N VAL A 11 -27.91 8.12 2.59
CA VAL A 11 -29.09 7.28 2.33
C VAL A 11 -28.82 5.84 2.77
N SER A 12 -27.68 5.26 2.36
CA SER A 12 -27.29 3.90 2.76
C SER A 12 -27.16 3.76 4.29
N PHE A 13 -26.65 4.78 4.98
CA PHE A 13 -26.58 4.80 6.44
C PHE A 13 -27.98 4.76 7.06
N ILE A 14 -28.91 5.57 6.57
CA ILE A 14 -30.28 5.63 7.09
C ILE A 14 -31.02 4.32 6.82
N GLU A 15 -30.84 3.71 5.65
CA GLU A 15 -31.41 2.40 5.33
C GLU A 15 -30.91 1.32 6.31
N LYS A 16 -29.61 1.32 6.64
CA LYS A 16 -29.06 0.39 7.64
C LYS A 16 -29.66 0.61 9.03
N VAL A 17 -29.82 1.87 9.45
CA VAL A 17 -30.46 2.21 10.72
C VAL A 17 -31.94 1.79 10.72
N SER A 18 -32.65 2.03 9.62
CA SER A 18 -34.05 1.60 9.45
C SER A 18 -34.18 0.08 9.56
N GLN A 19 -33.35 -0.68 8.84
CA GLN A 19 -33.34 -2.15 8.92
C GLN A 19 -33.06 -2.66 10.35
N LYS A 20 -32.16 -1.99 11.07
CA LYS A 20 -31.86 -2.33 12.47
C LYS A 20 -33.08 -2.13 13.36
N ILE A 21 -33.76 -1.00 13.23
CA ILE A 21 -34.98 -0.67 13.99
C ILE A 21 -36.11 -1.65 13.64
N THR A 22 -36.29 -1.98 12.36
CA THR A 22 -37.29 -2.98 11.95
C THR A 22 -37.03 -4.32 12.60
N LYS A 23 -35.78 -4.81 12.61
CA LYS A 23 -35.42 -6.08 13.28
C LYS A 23 -35.72 -6.06 14.78
N VAL A 24 -35.46 -4.93 15.45
CA VAL A 24 -35.78 -4.75 16.88
C VAL A 24 -37.28 -4.78 17.11
N GLN A 25 -38.05 -4.06 16.29
CA GLN A 25 -39.51 -4.06 16.36
C GLN A 25 -40.10 -5.44 16.08
N GLU A 26 -39.51 -6.20 15.15
CA GLU A 26 -39.93 -7.57 14.87
C GLU A 26 -39.65 -8.53 16.03
N LYS A 27 -38.51 -8.36 16.71
CA LYS A 27 -38.12 -9.17 17.86
C LYS A 27 -39.05 -8.99 19.07
N TYR A 28 -39.64 -7.81 19.22
CA TYR A 28 -40.54 -7.47 20.34
C TYR A 28 -42.01 -7.32 19.91
N LYS A 29 -42.44 -8.03 18.84
CA LYS A 29 -43.84 -8.00 18.34
C LYS A 29 -44.89 -8.26 19.42
N ASP A 30 -44.61 -9.19 20.34
CA ASP A 30 -45.53 -9.57 21.42
C ASP A 30 -45.61 -8.53 22.55
N HIS A 31 -44.68 -7.57 22.57
CA HIS A 31 -44.60 -6.49 23.56
C HIS A 31 -44.39 -5.13 22.85
N PRO A 32 -45.42 -4.59 22.18
CA PRO A 32 -45.28 -3.41 21.32
C PRO A 32 -44.79 -2.17 22.08
N LYS A 33 -45.19 -1.99 23.34
CA LYS A 33 -44.71 -0.89 24.19
C LYS A 33 -43.19 -0.93 24.41
N LEU A 34 -42.60 -2.11 24.54
CA LEU A 34 -41.15 -2.27 24.70
C LEU A 34 -40.44 -2.07 23.36
N GLY A 35 -40.96 -2.66 22.28
CA GLY A 35 -40.39 -2.53 20.94
C GLY A 35 -40.37 -1.10 20.40
N HIS A 36 -41.30 -0.23 20.82
CA HIS A 36 -41.32 1.19 20.44
C HIS A 36 -40.37 2.08 21.26
N GLU A 37 -39.97 1.66 22.46
CA GLU A 37 -39.05 2.42 23.32
C GLU A 37 -37.58 2.01 23.10
N VAL A 38 -37.33 0.75 22.70
CA VAL A 38 -35.98 0.27 22.37
C VAL A 38 -35.53 0.86 21.02
N GLU A 39 -34.42 1.61 21.02
CA GLU A 39 -33.88 2.33 19.84
C GLU A 39 -34.89 3.28 19.18
N ARG A 40 -35.71 3.94 19.99
CA ARG A 40 -36.71 4.91 19.55
C ARG A 40 -36.07 6.06 18.76
N LEU A 41 -36.56 6.27 17.54
CA LEU A 41 -36.30 7.46 16.74
C LEU A 41 -37.60 8.21 16.47
N THR A 42 -37.55 9.52 16.67
CA THR A 42 -38.64 10.42 16.29
C THR A 42 -38.33 11.09 14.97
N GLU A 43 -39.38 11.45 14.23
CA GLU A 43 -39.24 12.22 12.98
C GLU A 43 -38.47 13.54 13.21
N GLY A 44 -38.72 14.21 14.35
CA GLY A 44 -38.02 15.44 14.72
C GLY A 44 -36.50 15.24 14.88
N GLN A 45 -36.07 14.13 15.48
CA GLN A 45 -34.66 13.78 15.61
C GLN A 45 -34.03 13.49 14.25
N ILE A 46 -34.70 12.76 13.37
CA ILE A 46 -34.21 12.47 12.01
C ILE A 46 -34.07 13.77 11.20
N ARG A 47 -35.07 14.66 11.24
CA ARG A 47 -35.00 15.97 10.57
C ARG A 47 -33.84 16.82 11.10
N THR A 48 -33.63 16.82 12.41
CA THR A 48 -32.51 17.56 13.04
C THR A 48 -31.17 16.97 12.64
N PHE A 49 -31.04 15.64 12.66
CA PHE A 49 -29.85 14.93 12.19
C PHE A 49 -29.52 15.28 10.74
N MET A 50 -30.51 15.27 9.84
CA MET A 50 -30.30 15.62 8.43
C MET A 50 -29.83 17.07 8.24
N ARG A 51 -30.38 18.01 9.03
CA ARG A 51 -29.89 19.39 9.02
C ARG A 51 -28.43 19.47 9.45
N TRP A 52 -28.05 18.76 10.53
CA TRP A 52 -26.66 18.72 10.99
C TRP A 52 -25.71 18.08 9.99
N VAL A 53 -26.13 17.00 9.31
CA VAL A 53 -25.36 16.37 8.25
C VAL A 53 -25.09 17.36 7.11
N ASN A 54 -26.14 18.05 6.65
CA ASN A 54 -26.00 19.05 5.59
C ASN A 54 -25.10 20.22 6.02
N ASP A 55 -25.29 20.73 7.22
CA ASP A 55 -24.49 21.85 7.75
C ASP A 55 -23.01 21.48 7.95
N LYS A 56 -22.73 20.31 8.57
CA LYS A 56 -21.35 19.81 8.71
C LYS A 56 -20.69 19.57 7.37
N TYR A 57 -21.42 19.01 6.40
CA TYR A 57 -20.88 18.80 5.05
C TYR A 57 -20.49 20.12 4.41
N ASN A 58 -21.38 21.12 4.41
CA ASN A 58 -21.10 22.42 3.80
C ASN A 58 -19.92 23.13 4.48
N ARG A 59 -19.75 22.99 5.80
CA ARG A 59 -18.60 23.53 6.55
C ARG A 59 -17.29 22.78 6.31
N ALA A 60 -17.36 21.51 5.91
CA ALA A 60 -16.17 20.71 5.61
C ALA A 60 -15.59 20.98 4.22
N VAL A 61 -16.33 21.68 3.35
CA VAL A 61 -15.85 22.09 2.03
C VAL A 61 -14.80 23.20 2.22
N THR A 62 -13.63 23.02 1.62
CA THR A 62 -12.55 24.03 1.64
C THR A 62 -13.02 25.34 1.01
N GLU A 63 -12.75 26.45 1.69
CA GLU A 63 -13.11 27.77 1.22
C GLU A 63 -12.31 28.17 -0.05
N PRO A 64 -12.96 28.79 -1.06
CA PRO A 64 -12.25 29.33 -2.21
C PRO A 64 -11.17 30.33 -1.79
N GLY A 65 -9.98 30.25 -2.40
CA GLY A 65 -8.86 31.13 -2.05
C GLY A 65 -8.00 30.63 -0.89
N THR A 66 -8.35 29.51 -0.25
CA THR A 66 -7.47 28.86 0.74
C THR A 66 -6.11 28.52 0.11
N ALA A 67 -5.02 28.88 0.76
CA ALA A 67 -3.64 28.60 0.32
C ALA A 67 -3.26 27.11 0.51
N VAL A 68 -3.96 26.20 -0.18
CA VAL A 68 -3.82 24.75 -0.03
C VAL A 68 -2.41 24.25 -0.30
N GLY A 69 -1.65 24.90 -1.19
CA GLY A 69 -0.26 24.54 -1.48
C GLY A 69 0.68 24.75 -0.29
N ALA A 70 0.55 25.87 0.42
CA ALA A 70 1.38 26.16 1.60
C ALA A 70 1.05 25.20 2.75
N VAL A 71 -0.24 24.97 3.00
CA VAL A 71 -0.71 24.03 4.03
C VAL A 71 -0.23 22.61 3.72
N ALA A 72 -0.33 22.17 2.46
CA ALA A 72 0.15 20.86 2.03
C ALA A 72 1.66 20.71 2.18
N ALA A 73 2.43 21.74 1.78
CA ALA A 73 3.89 21.73 1.90
C ALA A 73 4.34 21.59 3.37
N GLN A 74 3.74 22.36 4.28
CA GLN A 74 4.04 22.25 5.71
C GLN A 74 3.61 20.90 6.28
N SER A 75 2.43 20.40 5.90
CA SER A 75 1.89 19.12 6.38
C SER A 75 2.77 17.92 6.00
N ILE A 76 3.52 18.02 4.89
CA ILE A 76 4.50 17.01 4.48
C ILE A 76 5.87 17.27 5.14
N GLY A 77 6.30 18.53 5.19
CA GLY A 77 7.62 18.92 5.67
C GLY A 77 7.83 18.70 7.17
N GLU A 78 6.84 19.02 8.00
CA GLU A 78 6.95 18.92 9.46
C GLU A 78 7.12 17.46 9.94
N PRO A 79 6.29 16.49 9.50
CA PRO A 79 6.54 15.07 9.79
C PRO A 79 7.87 14.58 9.23
N GLY A 80 8.32 15.11 8.09
CA GLY A 80 9.63 14.80 7.52
C GLY A 80 10.78 15.07 8.50
N THR A 81 10.69 16.14 9.30
CA THR A 81 11.70 16.44 10.34
C THR A 81 11.63 15.47 11.53
N GLN A 82 10.45 14.94 11.84
CA GLN A 82 10.25 13.94 12.90
C GLN A 82 10.69 12.54 12.45
N MET A 83 10.63 12.26 11.14
CA MET A 83 11.23 11.07 10.55
C MET A 83 12.75 11.16 10.62
N THR A 84 13.32 10.81 11.78
CA THR A 84 14.76 10.73 11.97
C THR A 84 15.36 9.77 10.94
N LEU A 85 16.57 10.09 10.44
CA LEU A 85 17.40 9.34 9.47
C LEU A 85 17.68 7.85 9.77
N LYS A 86 16.99 7.23 10.73
CA LYS A 86 17.14 5.84 11.13
C LYS A 86 15.81 5.12 11.13
N THR A 87 15.46 4.55 9.99
CA THR A 87 14.62 3.35 9.97
C THR A 87 15.22 2.33 8.99
N PHE A 88 16.24 1.60 9.48
CA PHE A 88 16.55 0.29 8.93
C PHE A 88 15.37 -0.63 9.28
N HIS A 89 14.30 -0.55 8.50
CA HIS A 89 13.21 -1.50 8.58
C HIS A 89 13.36 -2.51 7.45
N PHE A 90 13.70 -3.73 7.85
CA PHE A 90 13.53 -4.90 7.01
C PHE A 90 12.03 -5.01 6.71
N ALA A 91 11.64 -4.98 5.43
CA ALA A 91 10.25 -5.17 5.02
C ALA A 91 9.81 -6.63 5.19
N GLY A 92 9.80 -7.11 6.43
CA GLY A 92 9.42 -8.49 6.78
C GLY A 92 10.35 -9.59 6.24
N VAL A 93 11.41 -9.25 5.50
CA VAL A 93 12.38 -10.19 4.92
C VAL A 93 13.78 -9.76 5.37
N ALA A 94 14.52 -10.68 5.99
CA ALA A 94 15.78 -10.41 6.70
C ALA A 94 16.93 -9.85 5.83
N SER A 95 16.77 -9.74 4.51
CA SER A 95 17.87 -9.47 3.58
C SER A 95 17.74 -8.20 2.72
N MET A 96 16.62 -7.48 2.76
CA MET A 96 16.42 -6.29 1.91
C MET A 96 16.47 -5.00 2.73
N ASN A 97 17.57 -4.27 2.58
CA ASN A 97 17.69 -2.90 3.08
C ASN A 97 16.96 -1.96 2.11
N ILE A 98 15.94 -1.26 2.61
CA ILE A 98 15.20 -0.26 1.84
C ILE A 98 15.52 1.12 2.40
N THR A 99 15.83 2.10 1.53
CA THR A 99 15.88 3.50 1.95
C THR A 99 14.51 3.95 2.44
N GLN A 100 14.44 4.44 3.68
CA GLN A 100 13.22 4.97 4.28
C GLN A 100 13.49 6.35 4.91
N GLY A 101 12.40 7.03 5.28
CA GLY A 101 12.47 8.35 5.90
C GLY A 101 12.82 9.48 4.93
N VAL A 102 13.48 10.51 5.45
CA VAL A 102 13.82 11.73 4.72
C VAL A 102 14.58 11.46 3.41
N PRO A 103 15.62 10.60 3.36
CA PRO A 103 16.33 10.33 2.12
C PRO A 103 15.40 9.83 1.00
N ARG A 104 14.43 8.98 1.35
CA ARG A 104 13.47 8.45 0.37
C ARG A 104 12.48 9.50 -0.10
N ILE A 105 12.00 10.36 0.80
CA ILE A 105 11.12 11.49 0.44
C ILE A 105 11.83 12.44 -0.53
N VAL A 106 13.11 12.75 -0.27
CA VAL A 106 13.92 13.62 -1.15
C VAL A 106 14.10 13.00 -2.54
N GLU A 107 14.40 11.70 -2.62
CA GLU A 107 14.50 10.98 -3.90
C GLU A 107 13.20 11.05 -4.71
N ILE A 108 12.04 10.91 -4.06
CA ILE A 108 10.71 10.94 -4.70
C ILE A 108 10.37 12.35 -5.20
N ILE A 109 10.54 13.38 -4.35
CA ILE A 109 10.19 14.77 -4.71
C ILE A 109 11.06 15.28 -5.85
N ASN A 110 12.36 14.96 -5.85
CA ASN A 110 13.28 15.40 -6.89
C ASN A 110 13.18 14.58 -8.20
N ALA A 111 12.38 13.51 -8.22
CA ALA A 111 12.28 12.58 -9.34
C ALA A 111 13.66 12.14 -9.87
N THR A 112 14.56 11.79 -8.94
CA THR A 112 15.95 11.44 -9.27
C THR A 112 15.99 10.20 -10.18
N LYS A 113 16.78 10.25 -11.27
CA LYS A 113 16.90 9.14 -12.23
C LYS A 113 17.44 7.85 -11.60
N THR A 114 18.39 7.97 -10.68
CA THR A 114 19.04 6.87 -9.99
C THR A 114 18.80 6.99 -8.48
N ILE A 115 18.07 6.03 -7.92
CA ILE A 115 17.78 5.94 -6.48
C ILE A 115 18.70 4.94 -5.80
N SER A 116 18.89 5.09 -4.49
CA SER A 116 19.89 4.31 -3.74
C SER A 116 19.53 2.83 -3.60
N THR A 117 18.23 2.50 -3.40
CA THR A 117 17.76 1.11 -3.30
C THR A 117 16.53 0.88 -4.20
N PRO A 118 16.72 0.67 -5.52
CA PRO A 118 15.62 0.34 -6.42
C PRO A 118 15.12 -1.09 -6.17
N ILE A 119 13.81 -1.24 -5.99
CA ILE A 119 13.17 -2.55 -5.79
C ILE A 119 12.00 -2.67 -6.76
N ILE A 120 11.93 -3.82 -7.43
CA ILE A 120 10.81 -4.19 -8.30
C ILE A 120 10.11 -5.38 -7.66
N THR A 121 8.84 -5.21 -7.29
CA THR A 121 7.97 -6.30 -6.85
C THR A 121 7.29 -6.90 -8.07
N ALA A 122 7.58 -8.17 -8.36
CA ALA A 122 6.98 -8.90 -9.48
C ALA A 122 6.09 -10.02 -8.95
N GLU A 123 4.82 -10.02 -9.37
CA GLU A 123 3.91 -11.12 -9.08
C GLU A 123 4.11 -12.26 -10.07
N ILE A 124 4.08 -13.50 -9.57
CA ILE A 124 4.21 -14.71 -10.38
C ILE A 124 2.83 -15.31 -10.66
N ALA A 125 2.60 -15.77 -11.89
CA ALA A 125 1.31 -16.32 -12.32
C ALA A 125 0.87 -17.54 -11.49
N ASN A 126 1.83 -18.36 -11.05
CA ASN A 126 1.59 -19.44 -10.12
C ASN A 126 2.40 -19.22 -8.84
N ASN A 127 1.73 -18.83 -7.77
CA ASN A 127 2.33 -18.56 -6.46
C ASN A 127 2.33 -19.77 -5.51
N THR A 128 1.83 -20.92 -5.95
CA THR A 128 1.75 -22.14 -5.12
C THR A 128 2.96 -23.05 -5.25
N SER A 129 3.66 -23.01 -6.39
CA SER A 129 4.83 -23.87 -6.64
C SER A 129 6.14 -23.12 -6.40
N MET A 130 6.92 -23.61 -5.43
CA MET A 130 8.26 -23.09 -5.16
C MET A 130 9.24 -23.36 -6.31
N GLU A 131 9.11 -24.48 -7.01
CA GLU A 131 9.95 -24.81 -8.17
C GLU A 131 9.73 -23.82 -9.30
N PHE A 132 8.46 -23.45 -9.56
CA PHE A 132 8.12 -22.43 -10.53
C PHE A 132 8.73 -21.07 -10.15
N ALA A 133 8.60 -20.66 -8.88
CA ALA A 133 9.19 -19.42 -8.39
C ALA A 133 10.72 -19.37 -8.58
N ARG A 134 11.42 -20.47 -8.28
CA ARG A 134 12.87 -20.58 -8.51
C ARG A 134 13.23 -20.47 -9.98
N LYS A 135 12.49 -21.15 -10.86
CA LYS A 135 12.73 -21.10 -12.32
C LYS A 135 12.53 -19.69 -12.89
N VAL A 136 11.54 -18.95 -12.40
CA VAL A 136 11.33 -17.54 -12.78
C VAL A 136 12.45 -16.66 -12.24
N LYS A 137 12.84 -16.82 -10.96
CA LYS A 137 13.96 -16.09 -10.35
C LYS A 137 15.24 -16.25 -11.16
N SER A 138 15.62 -17.48 -11.50
CA SER A 138 16.85 -17.77 -12.25
C SER A 138 16.88 -17.18 -13.66
N ARG A 139 15.73 -16.81 -14.25
CA ARG A 139 15.67 -16.14 -15.57
C ARG A 139 15.86 -14.63 -15.50
N ILE A 140 15.69 -14.04 -14.33
CA ILE A 140 15.73 -12.58 -14.12
C ILE A 140 17.04 -12.18 -13.40
N GLU A 141 17.48 -13.01 -12.45
CA GLU A 141 18.73 -12.81 -11.73
C GLU A 141 19.91 -12.91 -12.70
N LYS A 142 20.77 -11.89 -12.68
CA LYS A 142 21.97 -11.87 -13.50
C LYS A 142 22.95 -12.91 -12.96
N THR A 143 23.27 -13.90 -13.78
CA THR A 143 24.34 -14.86 -13.49
C THR A 143 25.55 -14.54 -14.34
N THR A 144 26.72 -14.39 -13.71
CA THR A 144 27.99 -14.16 -14.43
C THR A 144 28.72 -15.47 -14.70
N LEU A 145 29.59 -15.49 -15.73
CA LEU A 145 30.35 -16.70 -16.07
C LEU A 145 31.22 -17.19 -14.91
N GLY A 146 31.75 -16.28 -14.09
CA GLY A 146 32.53 -16.63 -12.90
C GLY A 146 31.73 -17.36 -11.81
N GLU A 147 30.42 -17.13 -11.69
CA GLU A 147 29.58 -17.81 -10.70
C GLU A 147 29.36 -19.30 -11.02
N ILE A 148 29.37 -19.64 -12.31
CA ILE A 148 29.17 -21.00 -12.82
C ILE A 148 30.48 -21.69 -13.24
N SER A 149 31.61 -20.99 -13.17
CA SER A 149 32.93 -21.55 -13.49
C SER A 149 33.62 -22.08 -12.25
N SER A 150 34.22 -23.26 -12.35
CA SER A 150 35.14 -23.82 -11.34
C SER A 150 36.44 -23.04 -11.30
N TYR A 151 37.01 -22.75 -12.47
CA TYR A 151 38.20 -21.93 -12.64
C TYR A 151 38.25 -21.35 -14.07
N ILE A 152 38.98 -20.26 -14.19
CA ILE A 152 39.34 -19.62 -15.46
C ILE A 152 40.86 -19.46 -15.44
N GLU A 153 41.55 -20.05 -16.41
CA GLU A 153 43.00 -20.02 -16.49
C GLU A 153 43.47 -19.62 -17.90
N GLU A 154 44.60 -18.93 -17.95
CA GLU A 154 45.30 -18.62 -19.19
C GLU A 154 46.38 -19.67 -19.42
N VAL A 155 46.36 -20.29 -20.59
CA VAL A 155 47.30 -21.34 -20.97
C VAL A 155 48.18 -20.83 -22.10
N TYR A 156 49.47 -20.70 -21.78
CA TYR A 156 50.51 -20.27 -22.72
C TYR A 156 51.32 -21.50 -23.15
N LYS A 157 51.29 -21.80 -24.45
CA LYS A 157 52.14 -22.81 -25.10
C LYS A 157 53.09 -22.12 -26.08
N LEU A 158 54.10 -22.84 -26.55
CA LEU A 158 55.06 -22.30 -27.52
C LEU A 158 54.39 -21.87 -28.85
N ASP A 159 53.29 -22.54 -29.21
CA ASP A 159 52.63 -22.37 -30.51
C ASP A 159 51.25 -21.69 -30.43
N ASP A 160 50.68 -21.53 -29.22
CA ASP A 160 49.35 -20.95 -29.02
C ASP A 160 49.15 -20.41 -27.59
N CYS A 161 48.23 -19.49 -27.44
CA CYS A 161 47.80 -18.93 -26.15
C CYS A 161 46.27 -18.85 -26.13
N TYR A 162 45.65 -19.53 -25.17
CA TYR A 162 44.19 -19.57 -25.06
C TYR A 162 43.72 -19.55 -23.60
N LEU A 163 42.44 -19.22 -23.41
CA LEU A 163 41.79 -19.18 -22.11
C LEU A 163 40.95 -20.44 -21.91
N VAL A 164 41.16 -21.16 -20.81
CA VAL A 164 40.36 -22.32 -20.42
C VAL A 164 39.34 -21.89 -19.37
N ILE A 165 38.09 -22.18 -19.63
CA ILE A 165 36.97 -21.95 -18.72
C ILE A 165 36.37 -23.31 -18.38
N ASN A 166 36.54 -23.73 -17.14
CA ASN A 166 35.94 -24.97 -16.66
C ASN A 166 34.63 -24.66 -15.95
N LEU A 167 33.52 -25.22 -16.44
CA LEU A 167 32.19 -24.99 -15.86
C LEU A 167 31.86 -26.05 -14.80
N ASP A 168 31.31 -25.61 -13.67
CA ASP A 168 30.78 -26.51 -12.64
C ASP A 168 29.36 -26.95 -13.03
N LEU A 169 29.27 -28.08 -13.72
CA LEU A 169 28.00 -28.64 -14.19
C LEU A 169 27.03 -28.98 -13.04
N ASN A 170 27.51 -29.17 -11.80
CA ASN A 170 26.63 -29.45 -10.67
C ASN A 170 25.86 -28.21 -10.19
N ARG A 171 26.40 -27.01 -10.44
CA ARG A 171 25.76 -25.71 -10.12
C ARG A 171 24.73 -25.30 -11.17
N ILE A 172 24.83 -25.83 -12.38
CA ILE A 172 23.94 -25.52 -13.50
C ILE A 172 22.77 -26.52 -13.45
N LYS A 173 21.64 -26.10 -12.85
CA LYS A 173 20.40 -26.89 -12.75
C LYS A 173 19.19 -26.13 -13.30
#